data_AF-A0A3C1SJG2-F1
#
_entry.id   AF-A0A3C1SJG2-F1
#
_cell.length_a   1.000
_cell.length_b   1.000
_cell.length_c   1.000
_cell.angle_alpha   90.00
_cell.angle_beta   90.00
_cell.angle_gamma   90.00
#
_symmetry.space_group_name_H-M   'P 1'
#
loop_
_entity.id
_entity.type
_entity.pdbx_description
1 polymer ?
#
loop_
_entity_poly.entity_id
_entity_poly.type
_entity_poly.pdbx_seq_one_letter_code
_entity_poly.pdbx_strand_id
1 'polypeptide(L)'
;IDDPVGAVAVHLANGIWGTLSDGLFNVDKGLFYGGGLKHLGVQCLGEVSIVAWTTVCMIITFALIKKLHGLRASKEEEIVGLDKLEHGIDSSYAGFIMAPQVMTEGTSSASVPVEKALPVSKATSRPDAKFHMVTIITRQSKFEELKSAMNDINVTGMTVTNVLGCGVQHGNTQKYRGVEMDMTLLPKIKVDIVVSEVPVDLVIAAAKEVLYTGNIGDGKIFVYDVQNVVKVRTGEEGYEALQD
;
A
#
# COMPACT_ATOMS: atom_id res chain seq x y z
N ILE A 1 -17.05 1.08 -0.73
CA ILE A 1 -17.99 1.85 0.11
C ILE A 1 -17.14 2.89 0.77
N ASP A 2 -17.24 4.12 0.30
CA ASP A 2 -16.46 5.25 0.81
C ASP A 2 -16.75 5.42 2.28
N ASP A 3 -15.72 5.60 3.08
CA ASP A 3 -15.79 5.51 4.54
C ASP A 3 -16.59 6.70 5.07
N PRO A 4 -17.86 6.53 5.51
CA PRO A 4 -18.62 7.60 6.12
C PRO A 4 -18.18 7.69 7.58
N VAL A 5 -16.88 7.88 7.82
CA VAL A 5 -16.31 7.91 9.17
C VAL A 5 -16.99 9.04 9.92
N GLY A 6 -17.87 8.66 10.84
CA GLY A 6 -18.38 9.50 11.91
C GLY A 6 -19.13 10.78 11.52
N ALA A 7 -19.21 11.20 10.26
CA ALA A 7 -19.75 12.51 9.90
C ALA A 7 -21.20 12.69 10.35
N VAL A 8 -22.02 11.63 10.24
CA VAL A 8 -23.39 11.62 10.77
C VAL A 8 -23.40 11.71 12.30
N ALA A 9 -22.53 10.98 12.99
CA ALA A 9 -22.46 11.04 14.45
C ALA A 9 -21.94 12.40 14.95
N VAL A 10 -20.89 12.94 14.32
CA VAL A 10 -20.18 14.14 14.73
C VAL A 10 -20.90 15.42 14.33
N HIS A 11 -21.44 15.49 13.11
CA HIS A 11 -22.06 16.72 12.59
C HIS A 11 -23.59 16.73 12.72
N LEU A 12 -24.28 15.61 12.48
CA LEU A 12 -25.74 15.56 12.57
C LEU A 12 -26.20 15.32 14.01
N ALA A 13 -25.81 14.21 14.63
CA ALA A 13 -26.34 13.82 15.94
C ALA A 13 -25.92 14.80 17.06
N ASN A 14 -24.66 15.23 17.09
CA ASN A 14 -24.22 16.23 18.08
C ASN A 14 -24.85 17.61 17.85
N GLY A 15 -25.09 17.99 16.59
CA GLY A 15 -25.76 19.25 16.25
C GLY A 15 -27.19 19.27 16.78
N ILE A 16 -27.96 18.22 16.47
CA ILE A 16 -29.32 18.00 16.98
C ILE A 16 -29.32 17.99 18.51
N TRP A 17 -28.39 17.27 19.13
CA TRP A 17 -28.32 17.21 20.58
C TRP A 17 -27.99 18.58 21.20
N GLY A 18 -27.12 19.37 20.57
CA GLY A 18 -26.77 20.70 21.04
C GLY A 18 -27.96 21.66 21.05
N THR A 19 -28.75 21.71 19.97
CA THR A 19 -29.93 22.59 19.86
C THR A 19 -31.02 22.16 20.84
N LEU A 20 -31.28 20.86 20.96
CA LEU A 20 -32.24 20.33 21.94
C LEU A 20 -31.75 20.55 23.38
N SER A 21 -30.45 20.41 23.64
CA SER A 21 -29.86 20.67 24.95
C SER A 21 -30.01 22.13 25.38
N ASP A 22 -29.86 23.10 24.46
CA ASP A 22 -30.17 24.50 24.77
C ASP A 22 -31.67 24.67 25.10
N GLY A 23 -32.56 24.01 24.35
CA GLY A 23 -34.00 23.98 24.65
C GLY A 23 -34.33 23.45 26.05
N LEU A 24 -33.58 22.47 26.53
CA LEU A 24 -33.80 21.78 27.81
C LEU A 24 -33.10 22.45 29.00
N PHE A 25 -31.81 22.79 28.84
CA PHE A 25 -30.88 23.11 29.93
C PHE A 25 -30.44 24.58 29.98
N ASN A 26 -30.92 25.45 29.10
CA ASN A 26 -30.62 26.88 29.18
C ASN A 26 -31.12 27.46 30.52
N VAL A 27 -30.24 28.13 31.27
CA VAL A 27 -30.55 28.60 32.64
C VAL A 27 -31.60 29.70 32.67
N ASP A 28 -31.74 30.47 31.60
CA ASP A 28 -32.70 31.59 31.53
C ASP A 28 -34.04 31.17 30.92
N LYS A 29 -34.01 30.26 29.94
CA LYS A 29 -35.16 29.96 29.06
C LYS A 29 -35.47 28.47 28.92
N GLY A 30 -34.65 27.59 29.48
CA GLY A 30 -34.73 26.15 29.30
C GLY A 30 -35.90 25.53 30.04
N LEU A 31 -36.39 24.41 29.49
CA LEU A 31 -37.54 23.70 30.04
C LEU A 31 -37.33 23.27 31.49
N PHE A 32 -36.14 22.74 31.82
CA PHE A 32 -35.84 22.24 33.18
C PHE A 32 -35.61 23.34 34.21
N TYR A 33 -35.46 24.59 33.77
CA TYR A 33 -35.33 25.76 34.63
C TYR A 33 -36.61 26.61 34.70
N GLY A 34 -37.75 26.08 34.22
CA GLY A 34 -39.05 26.73 34.31
C GLY A 34 -39.40 27.67 33.15
N GLY A 35 -38.58 27.72 32.09
CA GLY A 35 -38.82 28.54 30.89
C GLY A 35 -39.97 28.08 29.99
N GLY A 36 -40.58 26.93 30.29
CA GLY A 36 -41.70 26.35 29.55
C GLY A 36 -41.32 25.75 28.19
N LEU A 37 -42.31 25.30 27.41
CA LEU A 37 -42.08 24.55 26.16
C LEU A 37 -41.71 25.44 24.95
N LYS A 38 -41.83 26.76 25.07
CA LYS A 38 -41.67 27.67 23.93
C LYS A 38 -40.24 27.64 23.37
N HIS A 39 -39.23 27.71 24.23
CA HIS A 39 -37.83 27.72 23.80
C HIS A 39 -37.42 26.40 23.15
N LEU A 40 -37.76 25.27 23.78
CA LEU A 40 -37.56 23.94 23.21
C LEU A 40 -38.29 23.77 21.86
N GLY A 41 -39.54 24.23 21.76
CA GLY A 41 -40.30 24.17 20.51
C GLY A 41 -39.67 24.98 19.37
N VAL A 42 -39.06 26.13 19.68
CA VAL A 42 -38.30 26.93 18.70
C VAL A 42 -37.05 26.19 18.24
N GLN A 43 -36.33 25.53 19.14
CA GLN A 43 -35.16 24.72 18.78
C GLN A 43 -35.55 23.54 17.87
N CYS A 44 -36.63 22.82 18.20
CA CYS A 44 -37.16 21.74 17.36
C CYS A 44 -37.58 22.24 15.96
N LEU A 45 -38.26 23.38 15.88
CA LEU A 45 -38.66 23.97 14.61
C LEU A 45 -37.44 24.40 13.77
N GLY A 46 -36.42 24.95 14.42
CA GLY A 46 -35.15 25.29 13.80
C GLY A 46 -34.48 24.08 13.16
N GLU A 47 -34.40 22.96 13.89
CA GLU A 47 -33.83 21.70 13.40
C GLU A 47 -34.58 21.19 12.15
N VAL A 48 -35.91 21.08 12.22
CA VAL A 48 -36.73 20.65 11.08
C VAL A 48 -36.54 21.57 9.87
N SER A 49 -36.44 22.88 10.11
CA SER A 49 -36.23 23.86 9.04
C SER A 49 -34.87 23.69 8.37
N ILE A 50 -33.81 23.47 9.15
CA ILE A 50 -32.45 23.23 8.64
C ILE A 50 -32.39 21.93 7.86
N VAL A 51 -32.97 20.85 8.38
CA VAL A 51 -33.02 19.55 7.68
C VAL A 51 -33.77 19.68 6.36
N ALA A 52 -34.92 20.33 6.35
CA ALA A 52 -35.72 20.52 5.14
C ALA A 52 -34.95 21.35 4.08
N TRP A 53 -34.40 22.49 4.49
CA TRP A 53 -33.60 23.35 3.60
C TRP A 53 -32.39 22.61 3.03
N THR A 54 -31.60 21.98 3.90
CA THR A 54 -30.40 21.23 3.51
C THR A 54 -30.74 20.10 2.56
N THR A 55 -31.81 19.34 2.83
CA THR A 55 -32.28 18.27 1.96
C THR A 55 -32.63 18.79 0.57
N VAL A 56 -33.40 19.88 0.48
CA VAL A 56 -33.80 20.47 -0.80
C VAL A 56 -32.57 20.97 -1.58
N CYS A 57 -31.69 21.74 -0.95
CA CYS A 57 -30.47 22.22 -1.57
C CYS A 57 -29.58 21.08 -2.05
N MET A 58 -29.42 20.05 -1.21
CA MET A 58 -28.62 18.87 -1.52
C MET A 58 -29.17 18.12 -2.74
N ILE A 59 -30.49 17.86 -2.79
CA ILE A 59 -31.14 17.20 -3.93
C ILE A 59 -30.93 18.00 -5.21
N ILE A 60 -31.13 19.32 -5.17
CA ILE A 60 -30.95 20.19 -6.35
C ILE A 60 -29.49 20.15 -6.81
N THR A 61 -28.54 20.36 -5.90
CA THR A 61 -27.10 20.37 -6.22
C THR A 61 -26.65 19.04 -6.80
N PHE A 62 -26.94 17.91 -6.15
CA PHE A 62 -26.53 16.61 -6.67
C PHE A 62 -27.28 16.23 -7.96
N ALA A 63 -28.52 16.64 -8.15
CA ALA A 63 -29.22 16.44 -9.43
C ALA A 63 -28.54 17.21 -10.57
N LEU A 64 -28.09 18.44 -10.32
CA LEU A 64 -27.34 19.23 -11.30
C LEU A 64 -25.98 18.60 -11.61
N ILE A 65 -25.21 18.21 -10.59
CA ILE A 65 -23.91 17.55 -10.77
C ILE A 65 -24.09 16.24 -11.56
N LYS A 66 -25.10 15.43 -11.21
CA LYS A 66 -25.41 14.18 -11.93
C LYS A 66 -25.66 14.42 -13.41
N LYS A 67 -26.31 15.52 -13.77
CA LYS A 67 -26.63 15.84 -15.17
C LYS A 67 -25.41 16.37 -15.94
N LEU A 68 -24.50 17.08 -15.28
CA LEU A 68 -23.37 17.72 -15.93
C LEU A 68 -22.13 16.82 -15.99
N HIS A 69 -21.77 16.17 -14.89
CA HIS A 69 -20.48 15.47 -14.74
C HIS A 69 -20.60 14.02 -14.26
N GLY A 70 -21.80 13.59 -13.81
CA GLY A 70 -21.96 12.32 -13.11
C GLY A 70 -21.61 12.43 -11.62
N LEU A 71 -22.14 11.51 -10.81
CA LEU A 71 -21.93 11.49 -9.34
C LEU A 71 -20.91 10.46 -8.88
N ARG A 72 -20.49 9.58 -9.79
CA ARG A 72 -19.63 8.45 -9.48
C ARG A 72 -18.54 8.42 -10.54
N ALA A 73 -17.34 8.09 -10.11
CA ALA A 73 -16.24 7.84 -11.03
C ALA A 73 -16.56 6.66 -11.95
N SER A 74 -15.80 6.54 -13.03
CA SER A 74 -15.90 5.37 -13.89
C SER A 74 -15.59 4.10 -13.09
N LYS A 75 -16.08 2.96 -13.58
CA LYS A 75 -15.90 1.68 -12.88
C LYS A 75 -14.42 1.32 -12.77
N GLU A 76 -13.64 1.69 -13.78
CA GLU A 76 -12.20 1.53 -13.85
C GLU A 76 -11.50 2.40 -12.79
N GLU A 77 -11.86 3.68 -12.70
CA GLU A 77 -11.33 4.60 -11.67
C GLU A 77 -11.70 4.16 -10.24
N GLU A 78 -12.91 3.65 -10.05
CA GLU A 78 -13.37 3.17 -8.74
C GLU A 78 -12.60 1.92 -8.28
N ILE A 79 -12.18 1.06 -9.22
CA ILE A 79 -11.35 -0.13 -8.92
C ILE A 79 -9.90 0.28 -8.62
N VAL A 80 -9.36 1.24 -9.36
CA VAL A 80 -7.96 1.68 -9.22
C VAL A 80 -7.76 2.61 -8.01
N GLY A 81 -8.79 3.39 -7.67
CA GLY A 81 -8.78 4.42 -6.63
C GLY A 81 -8.52 5.82 -7.18
N LEU A 82 -9.34 6.79 -6.76
CA LEU A 82 -9.24 8.19 -7.23
C LEU A 82 -7.91 8.84 -6.85
N ASP A 83 -7.40 8.58 -5.64
CA ASP A 83 -6.14 9.17 -5.16
C ASP A 83 -4.98 8.89 -6.12
N LYS A 84 -4.96 7.69 -6.72
CA LYS A 84 -3.94 7.28 -7.66
C LYS A 84 -4.04 8.01 -9.00
N LEU A 85 -5.26 8.29 -9.45
CA LEU A 85 -5.53 8.86 -10.76
C LEU A 85 -5.52 10.39 -10.75
N GLU A 86 -6.04 11.02 -9.69
CA GLU A 86 -6.14 12.48 -9.54
C GLU A 86 -4.90 13.09 -8.85
N HIS A 87 -4.31 12.36 -7.91
CA HIS A 87 -3.23 12.89 -7.06
C HIS A 87 -1.90 12.15 -7.24
N GLY A 88 -1.87 11.08 -8.04
CA GLY A 88 -0.65 10.32 -8.34
C GLY A 88 -0.06 9.61 -7.12
N ILE A 89 -0.85 9.41 -6.06
CA ILE A 89 -0.44 8.78 -4.80
C ILE A 89 -1.23 7.48 -4.61
N ASP A 90 -0.56 6.40 -4.20
CA ASP A 90 -1.24 5.10 -4.00
C ASP A 90 -2.20 5.09 -2.80
N SER A 91 -2.06 6.04 -1.87
CA SER A 91 -3.03 6.29 -0.79
C SER A 91 -2.83 7.67 -0.17
N SER A 92 -3.92 8.34 0.18
CA SER A 92 -3.92 9.57 1.00
C SER A 92 -3.58 9.32 2.49
N TYR A 93 -3.57 8.05 2.93
CA TYR A 93 -3.16 7.67 4.29
C TYR A 93 -1.86 6.87 4.27
N ALA A 94 -0.74 7.55 4.50
CA ALA A 94 0.59 6.95 4.54
C ALA A 94 0.72 5.76 5.53
N GLY A 95 -0.13 5.68 6.57
CA GLY A 95 -0.15 4.60 7.56
C GLY A 95 -1.01 3.38 7.20
N PHE A 96 -1.83 3.45 6.14
CA PHE A 96 -2.70 2.37 5.67
C PHE A 96 -2.28 1.80 4.32
N ILE A 97 -1.05 2.07 3.87
CA ILE A 97 -0.44 1.30 2.79
C ILE A 97 -0.34 -0.13 3.31
N MET A 98 -1.37 -0.93 3.03
CA MET A 98 -1.36 -2.34 3.39
C MET A 98 -0.17 -2.94 2.66
N ALA A 99 0.83 -3.40 3.42
CA ALA A 99 1.71 -4.43 2.90
C ALA A 99 0.81 -5.52 2.31
N PRO A 100 1.10 -6.05 1.11
CA PRO A 100 0.25 -7.07 0.49
C PRO A 100 -0.05 -8.15 1.52
N GLN A 101 -1.32 -8.36 1.83
CA GLN A 101 -1.77 -9.47 2.64
C GLN A 101 -1.48 -10.73 1.83
N VAL A 102 -0.33 -11.35 2.08
CA VAL A 102 -0.11 -12.74 1.72
C VAL A 102 -1.19 -13.50 2.47
N MET A 103 -2.13 -14.12 1.75
CA MET A 103 -3.08 -15.04 2.34
C MET A 103 -2.28 -16.21 2.94
N THR A 104 -1.97 -16.13 4.22
CA THR A 104 -1.50 -17.27 4.98
C THR A 104 -2.73 -18.06 5.40
N GLU A 105 -2.98 -19.18 4.71
CA GLU A 105 -3.78 -20.24 5.30
C GLU A 105 -3.20 -20.57 6.68
N GLY A 106 -4.09 -20.61 7.68
CA GLY A 106 -3.71 -20.75 9.06
C GLY A 106 -2.96 -22.05 9.32
N THR A 107 -1.83 -21.95 9.99
CA THR A 107 -1.42 -23.00 10.92
C THR A 107 -0.68 -22.37 12.09
N SER A 108 -1.19 -22.64 13.29
CA SER A 108 -0.71 -22.15 14.58
C SER A 108 0.79 -22.40 14.76
N SER A 109 1.53 -21.34 15.09
CA SER A 109 2.94 -21.40 15.46
C SER A 109 3.11 -22.02 16.86
N ALA A 110 3.44 -23.31 16.92
CA ALA A 110 4.16 -23.87 18.05
C ALA A 110 5.66 -23.83 17.72
N SER A 111 6.42 -23.01 18.44
CA SER A 111 7.88 -22.95 18.33
C SER A 111 8.50 -24.23 18.88
N VAL A 112 9.05 -25.06 17.99
CA VAL A 112 9.80 -26.27 18.36
C VAL A 112 11.27 -25.90 18.59
N PRO A 113 11.91 -26.33 19.69
CA PRO A 113 13.34 -26.12 19.92
C PRO A 113 14.21 -26.81 18.86
N VAL A 114 15.32 -26.16 18.52
CA VAL A 114 16.30 -26.50 17.47
C VAL A 114 16.92 -27.92 17.61
N GLU A 115 16.78 -28.59 18.76
CA GLU A 115 17.40 -29.90 19.05
C GLU A 115 16.76 -31.10 18.33
N LYS A 116 15.62 -30.94 17.64
CA LYS A 116 14.96 -32.05 16.92
C LYS A 116 15.15 -32.00 15.40
N ALA A 117 16.23 -31.40 14.92
CA ALA A 117 16.66 -31.54 13.54
C ALA A 117 17.12 -32.99 13.30
N LEU A 118 16.50 -33.66 12.33
CA LEU A 118 16.90 -35.00 11.87
C LEU A 118 18.39 -35.00 11.51
N PRO A 119 19.12 -36.12 11.72
CA PRO A 119 20.53 -36.18 11.36
C PRO A 119 20.64 -36.04 9.84
N VAL A 120 21.11 -34.86 9.39
CA VAL A 120 21.46 -34.60 8.00
C VAL A 120 22.58 -35.58 7.64
N SER A 121 22.29 -36.51 6.74
CA SER A 121 23.33 -37.30 6.11
C SER A 121 24.30 -36.30 5.49
N LYS A 122 25.59 -36.35 5.85
CA LYS A 122 26.62 -35.50 5.25
C LYS A 122 26.71 -35.80 3.75
N ALA A 123 25.84 -35.20 2.98
CA ALA A 123 25.97 -35.09 1.55
C ALA A 123 27.20 -34.22 1.29
N THR A 124 28.09 -34.74 0.46
CA THR A 124 29.36 -34.15 0.05
C THR A 124 29.15 -32.72 -0.46
N SER A 125 29.46 -31.73 0.38
CA SER A 125 29.51 -30.34 -0.05
C SER A 125 30.59 -30.22 -1.14
N ARG A 126 30.23 -29.64 -2.30
CA ARG A 126 31.23 -29.19 -3.27
C ARG A 126 31.94 -27.98 -2.66
N PRO A 127 33.23 -28.09 -2.27
CA PRO A 127 33.91 -27.03 -1.53
C PRO A 127 34.13 -25.74 -2.34
N ASP A 128 34.06 -25.84 -3.68
CA ASP A 128 34.41 -24.75 -4.60
C ASP A 128 33.20 -24.05 -5.24
N ALA A 129 31.97 -24.36 -4.81
CA ALA A 129 30.78 -23.72 -5.36
C ALA A 129 30.74 -22.24 -4.96
N LYS A 130 30.86 -21.33 -5.94
CA LYS A 130 30.69 -19.90 -5.73
C LYS A 130 29.22 -19.53 -5.80
N PHE A 131 28.79 -18.63 -4.92
CA PHE A 131 27.43 -18.13 -4.85
C PHE A 131 27.44 -16.64 -5.16
N HIS A 132 26.45 -16.20 -5.92
CA HIS A 132 26.29 -14.78 -6.22
C HIS A 132 24.87 -14.37 -5.91
N MET A 133 24.71 -13.19 -5.30
CA MET A 133 23.43 -12.54 -5.13
C MET A 133 23.27 -11.49 -6.21
N VAL A 134 22.26 -11.66 -7.04
CA VAL A 134 21.81 -10.69 -8.04
C VAL A 134 20.67 -9.88 -7.45
N THR A 135 20.93 -8.61 -7.20
CA THR A 135 19.92 -7.64 -6.72
C THR A 135 19.43 -6.81 -7.89
N ILE A 136 18.13 -6.88 -8.18
CA ILE A 136 17.48 -6.15 -9.27
C ILE A 136 16.54 -5.10 -8.67
N ILE A 137 16.79 -3.82 -8.94
CA ILE A 137 15.88 -2.74 -8.56
C ILE A 137 15.16 -2.25 -9.82
N THR A 138 13.85 -2.44 -9.90
CA THR A 138 13.05 -2.11 -11.10
C THR A 138 11.65 -1.56 -10.76
N ARG A 139 10.85 -1.25 -11.79
CA ARG A 139 9.45 -0.79 -11.65
C ARG A 139 8.56 -1.94 -11.15
N GLN A 140 7.59 -1.63 -10.30
CA GLN A 140 6.63 -2.61 -9.78
C GLN A 140 5.85 -3.32 -10.91
N SER A 141 5.50 -2.60 -11.97
CA SER A 141 4.74 -3.13 -13.11
C SER A 141 5.44 -4.26 -13.86
N LYS A 142 6.78 -4.37 -13.74
CA LYS A 142 7.59 -5.38 -14.44
C LYS A 142 7.83 -6.63 -13.61
N PHE A 143 7.32 -6.69 -12.39
CA PHE A 143 7.58 -7.81 -11.49
C PHE A 143 7.09 -9.15 -12.03
N GLU A 144 5.86 -9.21 -12.57
CA GLU A 144 5.29 -10.48 -13.02
C GLU A 144 6.03 -11.05 -14.23
N GLU A 145 6.39 -10.18 -15.17
CA GLU A 145 7.20 -10.56 -16.33
C GLU A 145 8.60 -11.05 -15.87
N LEU A 146 9.22 -10.34 -14.92
CA LEU A 146 10.53 -10.73 -14.37
C LEU A 146 10.44 -12.10 -13.68
N LYS A 147 9.41 -12.32 -12.87
CA LYS A 147 9.17 -13.59 -12.17
C LYS A 147 9.03 -14.75 -13.16
N SER A 148 8.26 -14.57 -14.24
CA SER A 148 8.11 -15.58 -15.28
C SER A 148 9.46 -15.91 -15.93
N ALA A 149 10.22 -14.91 -16.34
CA ALA A 149 11.51 -15.12 -17.00
C ALA A 149 12.56 -15.75 -16.09
N MET A 150 12.54 -15.45 -14.79
CA MET A 150 13.41 -16.12 -13.80
C MET A 150 13.02 -17.59 -13.64
N ASN A 151 11.73 -17.91 -13.63
CA ASN A 151 11.26 -19.29 -13.56
C ASN A 151 11.66 -20.10 -14.80
N ASP A 152 11.61 -19.50 -16.00
CA ASP A 152 12.00 -20.14 -17.26
C ASP A 152 13.49 -20.54 -17.31
N ILE A 153 14.34 -19.87 -16.53
CA ILE A 153 15.77 -20.20 -16.38
C ILE A 153 16.07 -21.03 -15.12
N ASN A 154 15.05 -21.64 -14.51
CA ASN A 154 15.13 -22.49 -13.31
C ASN A 154 15.60 -21.77 -12.03
N VAL A 155 15.30 -20.48 -11.87
CA VAL A 155 15.46 -19.80 -10.57
C VAL A 155 14.26 -20.13 -9.68
N THR A 156 14.46 -20.95 -8.66
CA THR A 156 13.41 -21.45 -7.75
C THR A 156 13.11 -20.49 -6.60
N GLY A 157 14.10 -19.68 -6.18
CA GLY A 157 13.99 -18.80 -5.02
C GLY A 157 14.33 -17.34 -5.33
N MET A 158 13.47 -16.42 -4.88
CA MET A 158 13.73 -14.99 -4.92
C MET A 158 13.11 -14.30 -3.70
N THR A 159 13.75 -13.25 -3.21
CA THR A 159 13.22 -12.38 -2.16
C THR A 159 12.85 -11.02 -2.74
N VAL A 160 11.64 -10.54 -2.47
CA VAL A 160 11.13 -9.28 -3.04
C VAL A 160 10.86 -8.29 -1.91
N THR A 161 11.36 -7.06 -2.06
CA THR A 161 11.17 -5.97 -1.10
C THR A 161 10.73 -4.71 -1.83
N ASN A 162 9.70 -4.04 -1.32
CA ASN A 162 9.29 -2.73 -1.83
C ASN A 162 10.25 -1.66 -1.30
N VAL A 163 10.80 -0.85 -2.20
CA VAL A 163 11.77 0.19 -1.87
C VAL A 163 11.42 1.51 -2.56
N LEU A 164 11.87 2.61 -1.98
CA LEU A 164 11.81 3.93 -2.62
C LEU A 164 13.18 4.23 -3.24
N GLY A 165 13.19 4.66 -4.49
CA GLY A 165 14.43 4.94 -5.22
C GLY A 165 14.43 6.32 -5.84
N CYS A 166 15.57 7.02 -5.76
CA CYS A 166 15.84 8.19 -6.58
C CYS A 166 16.88 7.84 -7.65
N GLY A 167 16.58 8.13 -8.91
CA GLY A 167 17.62 8.20 -9.95
C GLY A 167 18.32 9.56 -9.89
N VAL A 168 19.58 9.63 -10.35
CA VAL A 168 20.30 10.90 -10.62
C VAL A 168 19.75 11.60 -11.86
N GLN A 169 18.44 11.50 -12.07
CA GLN A 169 17.79 12.28 -13.11
C GLN A 169 17.83 13.71 -12.61
N HIS A 170 18.37 14.61 -13.44
CA HIS A 170 18.03 16.04 -13.38
C HIS A 170 16.54 16.19 -13.69
N GLY A 171 15.68 15.64 -12.82
CA GLY A 171 14.26 15.88 -12.83
C GLY A 171 14.11 17.38 -12.60
N ASN A 172 13.42 18.05 -13.54
CA ASN A 172 13.08 19.46 -13.47
C ASN A 172 12.92 19.87 -12.01
N THR A 173 13.82 20.70 -11.49
CA THR A 173 13.78 21.20 -10.12
C THR A 173 12.41 21.84 -9.94
N GLN A 174 11.47 21.12 -9.32
CA GLN A 174 10.12 21.62 -9.17
C GLN A 174 10.20 22.71 -8.09
N LYS A 175 10.26 23.96 -8.52
CA LYS A 175 10.19 25.11 -7.61
C LYS A 175 8.76 25.24 -7.14
N TYR A 176 8.51 24.88 -5.89
CA TYR A 176 7.26 25.24 -5.23
C TYR A 176 7.50 26.50 -4.41
N ARG A 177 6.83 27.61 -4.77
CA ARG A 177 6.95 28.92 -4.09
C ARG A 177 8.38 29.45 -3.98
N GLY A 178 9.20 29.21 -5.01
CA GLY A 178 10.59 29.70 -5.05
C GLY A 178 11.57 28.90 -4.19
N VAL A 179 11.11 27.86 -3.48
CA VAL A 179 11.96 26.87 -2.81
C VAL A 179 12.13 25.69 -3.77
N GLU A 180 13.38 25.29 -4.00
CA GLU A 180 13.69 24.09 -4.77
C GLU A 180 13.26 22.88 -3.95
N MET A 181 12.26 22.14 -4.42
CA MET A 181 11.83 20.91 -3.76
C MET A 181 12.85 19.81 -4.05
N ASP A 182 13.35 19.20 -2.99
CA ASP A 182 14.33 18.12 -3.07
C ASP A 182 13.78 16.85 -3.75
N MET A 183 14.73 16.07 -4.29
CA MET A 183 14.59 14.81 -5.03
C MET A 183 13.36 13.95 -4.64
N THR A 184 12.40 13.81 -5.55
CA THR A 184 11.23 12.93 -5.38
C THR A 184 11.63 11.46 -5.46
N LEU A 185 11.38 10.70 -4.39
CA LEU A 185 11.55 9.25 -4.38
C LEU A 185 10.36 8.56 -5.06
N LEU A 186 10.64 7.63 -5.97
CA LEU A 186 9.61 6.86 -6.66
C LEU A 186 9.57 5.41 -6.14
N PRO A 187 8.38 4.79 -5.99
CA PRO A 187 8.25 3.38 -5.65
C PRO A 187 8.91 2.47 -6.67
N LYS A 188 9.67 1.49 -6.16
CA LYS A 188 10.38 0.45 -6.90
C LYS A 188 10.25 -0.89 -6.17
N ILE A 189 10.58 -1.97 -6.85
CA ILE A 189 10.80 -3.28 -6.25
C ILE A 189 12.28 -3.61 -6.29
N LYS A 190 12.78 -4.19 -5.20
CA LYS A 190 14.09 -4.81 -5.08
C LYS A 190 13.88 -6.33 -5.05
N VAL A 191 14.46 -7.04 -5.99
CA VAL A 191 14.42 -8.51 -6.08
C VAL A 191 15.84 -9.02 -5.84
N ASP A 192 16.03 -9.78 -4.78
CA ASP A 192 17.30 -10.42 -4.44
C ASP A 192 17.21 -11.92 -4.79
N ILE A 193 18.12 -12.37 -5.65
CA ILE A 193 18.19 -13.75 -6.15
C ILE A 193 19.57 -14.29 -5.84
N VAL A 194 19.66 -15.42 -5.15
CA VAL A 194 20.93 -16.11 -4.90
C VAL A 194 21.05 -17.31 -5.84
N VAL A 195 22.11 -17.34 -6.64
CA VAL A 195 22.34 -18.40 -7.62
C VAL A 195 23.70 -19.07 -7.44
N SER A 196 23.77 -20.36 -7.79
CA SER A 196 25.02 -21.15 -7.85
C SER A 196 25.15 -21.87 -9.20
N GLU A 197 24.17 -22.71 -9.53
CA GLU A 197 24.17 -23.49 -10.79
C GLU A 197 23.79 -22.63 -12.00
N VAL A 198 22.81 -21.76 -11.83
CA VAL A 198 22.37 -20.82 -12.87
C VAL A 198 23.45 -19.75 -13.05
N PRO A 199 23.99 -19.57 -14.27
CA PRO A 199 24.99 -18.53 -14.54
C PRO A 199 24.43 -17.14 -14.27
N VAL A 200 25.21 -16.30 -13.59
CA VAL A 200 24.84 -14.89 -13.30
C VAL A 200 24.55 -14.12 -14.57
N ASP A 201 25.32 -14.34 -15.63
CA ASP A 201 25.12 -13.68 -16.93
C ASP A 201 23.77 -14.02 -17.56
N LEU A 202 23.27 -15.24 -17.35
CA LEU A 202 21.96 -15.66 -17.85
C LEU A 202 20.84 -14.92 -17.11
N VAL A 203 20.96 -14.79 -15.78
CA VAL A 203 20.02 -14.00 -14.95
C VAL A 203 20.01 -12.54 -15.40
N ILE A 204 21.19 -11.95 -15.63
CA ILE A 204 21.32 -10.57 -16.10
C ILE A 204 20.71 -10.41 -17.49
N ALA A 205 20.96 -11.34 -18.41
CA ALA A 205 20.44 -11.29 -19.77
C ALA A 205 18.90 -11.36 -19.79
N ALA A 206 18.31 -12.34 -19.11
CA ALA A 206 16.87 -12.51 -19.00
C ALA A 206 16.20 -11.30 -18.33
N ALA A 207 16.79 -10.79 -17.23
CA ALA A 207 16.30 -9.59 -16.58
C ALA A 207 16.37 -8.36 -17.50
N LYS A 208 17.46 -8.18 -18.25
CA LYS A 208 17.58 -7.05 -19.19
C LYS A 208 16.53 -7.10 -20.30
N GLU A 209 16.26 -8.27 -20.86
CA GLU A 209 15.29 -8.43 -21.95
C GLU A 209 13.89 -8.00 -21.51
N VAL A 210 13.46 -8.43 -20.32
CA VAL A 210 12.11 -8.19 -19.82
C VAL A 210 11.91 -6.79 -19.23
N LEU A 211 12.93 -6.29 -18.53
CA LEU A 211 12.84 -5.02 -17.82
C LEU A 211 13.05 -3.80 -18.73
N TYR A 212 13.64 -4.00 -19.91
CA TYR A 212 13.94 -2.91 -20.83
C TYR A 212 12.66 -2.40 -21.52
N THR A 213 12.37 -1.12 -21.31
CA THR A 213 11.29 -0.40 -21.99
C THR A 213 11.81 0.73 -22.89
N GLY A 214 13.13 0.98 -22.85
CA GLY A 214 13.77 2.13 -23.50
C GLY A 214 13.58 3.45 -22.75
N ASN A 215 12.83 3.46 -21.65
CA ASN A 215 12.56 4.66 -20.87
C ASN A 215 13.46 4.75 -19.64
N ILE A 216 13.74 5.97 -19.21
CA ILE A 216 14.55 6.18 -18.02
C ILE A 216 13.80 5.68 -16.77
N GLY A 217 14.48 4.93 -15.91
CA GLY A 217 13.93 4.38 -14.67
C GLY A 217 13.56 2.89 -14.73
N ASP A 218 13.99 2.18 -15.77
CA ASP A 218 13.83 0.73 -15.94
C ASP A 218 14.52 -0.08 -14.85
N GLY A 219 15.62 0.43 -14.29
CA GLY A 219 16.21 -0.15 -13.09
C GLY A 219 17.73 -0.18 -13.08
N LYS A 220 18.27 -0.90 -12.09
CA LYS A 220 19.69 -1.27 -11.98
C LYS A 220 19.79 -2.70 -11.46
N ILE A 221 20.83 -3.40 -11.91
CA ILE A 221 21.17 -4.74 -11.45
C ILE A 221 22.53 -4.66 -10.76
N PHE A 222 22.64 -5.25 -9.58
CA PHE A 222 23.86 -5.34 -8.80
C PHE A 222 24.19 -6.81 -8.58
N VAL A 223 25.47 -7.14 -8.57
CA VAL A 223 25.96 -8.49 -8.31
C VAL A 223 26.88 -8.44 -7.11
N TYR A 224 26.64 -9.32 -6.15
CA TYR A 224 27.44 -9.46 -4.94
C TYR A 224 27.89 -10.90 -4.78
N ASP A 225 29.09 -11.10 -4.24
CA ASP A 225 29.57 -12.42 -3.86
C ASP A 225 28.91 -12.85 -2.54
N VAL A 226 28.42 -14.09 -2.50
CA VAL A 226 27.86 -14.71 -1.29
C VAL A 226 28.82 -15.78 -0.79
N GLN A 227 29.20 -15.68 0.48
CA GLN A 227 30.18 -16.60 1.08
C GLN A 227 29.55 -17.95 1.47
N ASN A 228 28.32 -17.94 1.99
CA ASN A 228 27.63 -19.16 2.40
C ASN A 228 26.11 -18.97 2.32
N VAL A 229 25.39 -20.08 2.16
CA VAL A 229 23.93 -20.16 2.21
C VAL A 229 23.56 -21.28 3.18
N VAL A 230 22.60 -21.04 4.07
CA VAL A 230 22.18 -22.04 5.07
C VAL A 230 20.66 -22.23 5.02
N LYS A 231 20.20 -23.45 4.79
CA LYS A 231 18.77 -23.80 4.78
C LYS A 231 18.30 -24.07 6.21
N VAL A 232 17.54 -23.13 6.79
CA VAL A 232 17.14 -23.17 8.21
C VAL A 232 16.44 -24.47 8.62
N ARG A 233 15.59 -25.03 7.75
CA ARG A 233 14.79 -26.22 8.05
C ARG A 233 15.63 -27.49 8.22
N THR A 234 16.65 -27.67 7.38
CA THR A 234 17.47 -28.90 7.35
C THR A 234 18.83 -28.68 7.99
N GLY A 235 19.35 -27.46 8.05
CA GLY A 235 20.72 -27.17 8.45
C GLY A 235 21.74 -27.45 7.33
N GLU A 236 21.29 -27.71 6.10
CA GLU A 236 22.16 -27.85 4.94
C GLU A 236 22.83 -26.50 4.62
N GLU A 237 24.09 -26.57 4.17
CA GLU A 237 24.88 -25.39 3.83
C GLU A 237 25.40 -25.43 2.38
N GLY A 238 25.75 -24.26 1.85
CA GLY A 238 26.34 -24.08 0.53
C GLY A 238 25.39 -24.48 -0.60
N TYR A 239 25.87 -25.31 -1.51
CA TYR A 239 25.14 -25.69 -2.73
C TYR A 239 23.83 -26.41 -2.40
N GLU A 240 23.86 -27.38 -1.49
CA GLU A 240 22.69 -28.17 -1.08
C GLU A 240 21.60 -27.31 -0.43
N ALA A 241 21.99 -26.17 0.18
CA ALA A 241 21.04 -25.23 0.75
C ALA A 241 20.18 -24.52 -0.30
N LEU A 242 20.66 -24.42 -1.54
CA LEU A 242 19.95 -23.82 -2.68
C LEU A 242 19.20 -24.85 -3.53
N GLN A 243 19.47 -26.15 -3.35
CA GLN A 243 18.75 -27.22 -4.03
C GLN A 243 17.48 -27.56 -3.25
N ASP A 244 16.38 -27.83 -3.95
CA ASP A 244 15.13 -28.35 -3.36
C ASP A 244 15.07 -29.88 -3.39
#